data_AF-A0A970GKD2-F1
#
_entry.id   AF-A0A970GKD2-F1
#
_cell.length_a   1.000
_cell.length_b   1.000
_cell.length_c   1.000
_cell.angle_alpha   90.00
_cell.angle_beta   90.00
_cell.angle_gamma   90.00
#
_symmetry.space_group_name_H-M   'P 1'
#
loop_
_entity.id
_entity.type
_entity.pdbx_description
1 polymer ?
#
loop_
_entity_poly.entity_id
_entity_poly.type
_entity_poly.pdbx_seq_one_letter_code
_entity_poly.pdbx_strand_id
1 'polypeptide(L)' 'MKTTESKKTTTKATKATSERPAAKPKRVTAGKPEPDEEAVRRKAHEIYNERISRGESGTPEEDWYKAQKTLKKSKK' A
#
# COMPACT_ATOMS: atom_id res chain seq x y z
N MET A 1 -11.97 35.68 -31.87
CA MET A 1 -13.34 36.15 -31.60
C MET A 1 -14.11 35.06 -30.85
N LYS A 2 -14.89 35.48 -29.84
CA LYS A 2 -16.10 34.84 -29.28
C LYS A 2 -15.95 33.58 -28.40
N THR A 3 -16.02 33.86 -27.10
CA THR A 3 -16.61 33.04 -26.04
C THR A 3 -18.04 32.61 -26.37
N THR A 4 -18.45 31.42 -25.95
CA THR A 4 -19.84 31.15 -25.55
C THR A 4 -19.88 30.11 -24.44
N GLU A 5 -19.91 30.62 -23.22
CA GLU A 5 -20.52 30.02 -22.05
C GLU A 5 -22.03 29.82 -22.32
N SER A 6 -22.62 28.72 -21.84
CA SER A 6 -24.08 28.56 -21.77
C SER A 6 -24.47 27.72 -20.56
N LYS A 7 -24.67 28.44 -19.45
CA LYS A 7 -25.83 28.43 -18.56
C LYS A 7 -26.61 27.11 -18.34
N LYS A 8 -26.53 26.67 -17.07
CA LYS A 8 -27.62 26.64 -16.06
C LYS A 8 -28.89 25.86 -16.43
N THR A 9 -29.21 24.83 -15.64
CA THR A 9 -30.40 24.83 -14.76
C THR A 9 -30.47 23.61 -13.81
N THR A 10 -30.53 23.95 -12.54
CA THR A 10 -31.10 23.23 -11.39
C THR A 10 -32.50 22.67 -11.65
N THR A 11 -32.79 21.44 -11.20
CA THR A 11 -33.90 21.04 -10.29
C THR A 11 -33.91 19.50 -10.18
N LYS A 12 -33.54 18.89 -9.05
CA LYS A 12 -34.31 18.64 -7.81
C LYS A 12 -35.42 17.59 -7.98
N ALA A 13 -35.29 16.55 -7.13
CA ALA A 13 -36.31 15.59 -6.67
C ALA A 13 -36.63 14.45 -7.66
N THR A 14 -36.91 13.21 -7.26
CA THR A 14 -37.39 12.67 -5.98
C THR A 14 -36.95 11.21 -5.82
N LYS A 15 -36.74 10.86 -4.56
CA LYS A 15 -36.64 9.54 -3.94
C LYS A 15 -37.74 8.58 -4.41
N ALA A 16 -37.35 7.39 -4.88
CA ALA A 16 -38.19 6.19 -4.80
C ALA A 16 -37.30 5.00 -4.46
N THR A 17 -37.51 4.51 -3.24
CA THR A 17 -36.96 3.30 -2.65
C THR A 17 -37.12 2.12 -3.59
N SER A 18 -35.99 1.52 -4.00
CA SER A 18 -35.97 0.14 -4.46
C SER A 18 -35.07 -0.63 -3.51
N GLU A 19 -35.72 -1.45 -2.70
CA GLU A 19 -35.11 -2.39 -1.76
C GLU A 19 -34.14 -3.27 -2.54
N ARG A 20 -32.85 -3.00 -2.39
CA ARG A 20 -31.78 -3.86 -2.87
C ARG A 20 -30.94 -4.23 -1.67
N PRO A 21 -30.74 -5.53 -1.38
CA PRO A 21 -30.06 -5.97 -0.18
C PRO A 21 -28.69 -5.31 -0.14
N ALA A 22 -28.39 -4.70 1.02
CA ALA A 22 -27.11 -4.08 1.32
C ALA A 22 -25.99 -4.94 0.73
N ALA A 23 -25.37 -4.43 -0.34
CA ALA A 23 -24.16 -5.02 -0.87
C ALA A 23 -23.15 -4.90 0.25
N LYS A 24 -22.96 -6.03 0.95
CA LYS A 24 -21.97 -6.23 2.01
C LYS A 24 -20.69 -5.54 1.56
N PRO A 25 -20.04 -4.75 2.44
CA PRO A 25 -18.88 -3.96 2.05
C PRO A 25 -17.94 -4.86 1.27
N LYS A 26 -17.55 -4.44 0.06
CA LYS A 26 -16.49 -5.10 -0.69
C LYS A 26 -15.36 -5.29 0.29
N ARG A 27 -15.17 -6.55 0.69
CA ARG A 27 -14.09 -6.98 1.55
C ARG A 27 -12.86 -6.54 0.79
N VAL A 28 -12.27 -5.42 1.22
CA VAL A 28 -10.92 -5.05 0.80
C VAL A 28 -10.15 -6.31 1.12
N THR A 29 -9.73 -7.03 0.08
CA THR A 29 -8.81 -8.13 0.25
C THR A 29 -7.67 -7.48 0.98
N ALA A 30 -7.58 -7.72 2.29
CA ALA A 30 -6.49 -7.26 3.12
C ALA A 30 -5.26 -7.83 2.43
N GLY A 31 -4.63 -6.98 1.61
CA GLY A 31 -3.38 -7.29 0.96
C GLY A 31 -2.49 -7.76 2.10
N LYS A 32 -1.87 -8.92 1.91
CA LYS A 32 -1.03 -9.57 2.93
C LYS A 32 -0.29 -8.47 3.69
N PRO A 33 -0.45 -8.40 5.03
CA PRO A 33 0.04 -7.27 5.79
C PRO A 33 1.50 -7.12 5.44
N GLU A 34 1.84 -6.02 4.76
CA GLU A 34 3.20 -5.74 4.38
C GLU A 34 4.06 -5.85 5.65
N PRO A 35 5.30 -6.34 5.54
CA PRO A 35 6.19 -6.30 6.68
C PRO A 35 6.28 -4.84 7.14
N ASP A 36 6.07 -4.64 8.43
CA ASP A 36 6.15 -3.32 9.03
C ASP A 36 7.50 -2.69 8.66
N GLU A 37 7.47 -1.45 8.15
CA GLU A 37 8.68 -0.80 7.62
C GLU A 37 9.77 -0.69 8.68
N GLU A 38 9.38 -0.52 9.95
CA GLU A 38 10.33 -0.48 11.07
C GLU A 38 11.00 -1.84 11.27
N ALA A 39 10.24 -2.93 11.13
CA ALA A 39 10.79 -4.29 11.18
C ALA A 39 11.77 -4.54 10.01
N VAL A 40 11.45 -4.07 8.80
CA VAL A 40 12.36 -4.16 7.65
C VAL A 40 13.64 -3.38 7.92
N ARG A 41 13.53 -2.16 8.46
CA ARG A 41 14.68 -1.32 8.79
C ARG A 41 15.60 -1.95 9.84
N ARG A 42 15.04 -2.48 10.92
CA ARG A 42 15.81 -3.19 11.95
C ARG A 42 16.52 -4.39 11.35
N LYS A 43 15.81 -5.18 10.53
CA LYS A 43 16.38 -6.38 9.92
C LYS A 43 17.46 -6.06 8.88
N ALA A 44 17.29 -5.00 8.09
CA ALA A 44 18.30 -4.53 7.14
C ALA A 44 19.57 -4.07 7.87
N HIS A 45 19.42 -3.36 9.00
CA HIS A 45 20.55 -2.93 9.83
C HIS A 45 21.31 -4.11 10.45
N GLU A 46 20.60 -5.16 10.88
CA GLU A 46 21.24 -6.41 11.32
C GLU A 46 22.09 -7.02 10.19
N ILE A 47 21.54 -7.15 8.99
CA ILE A 47 22.23 -7.71 7.83
C ILE A 47 23.46 -6.87 7.46
N TYR A 48 23.33 -5.54 7.51
CA TYR A 48 24.45 -4.62 7.32
C TYR A 48 25.59 -4.92 8.31
N ASN A 49 25.27 -4.99 9.62
CA ASN A 49 26.27 -5.25 10.65
C ASN A 49 26.93 -6.63 10.49
N GLU A 50 26.15 -7.65 10.13
CA GLU A 50 26.70 -8.98 9.81
C GLU A 50 27.66 -8.92 8.63
N ARG A 51 27.29 -8.19 7.56
CA ARG A 51 28.13 -8.00 6.37
C ARG A 51 29.44 -7.29 6.72
N ILE A 52 29.37 -6.20 7.48
CA ILE A 52 30.54 -5.45 7.95
C ILE A 52 31.42 -6.33 8.83
N SER A 53 30.83 -7.09 9.75
CA SER A 53 31.57 -8.00 10.63
C SER A 53 32.27 -9.13 9.87
N ARG A 54 31.74 -9.54 8.71
CA ARG A 54 32.35 -10.56 7.84
C ARG A 54 33.35 -9.98 6.85
N GLY A 55 33.46 -8.64 6.77
CA GLY A 55 34.27 -7.96 5.76
C GLY A 55 33.74 -8.14 4.33
N GLU A 56 32.46 -8.47 4.17
CA GLU A 56 31.85 -8.68 2.87
C GLU A 56 31.48 -7.34 2.20
N SER A 57 31.59 -7.29 0.88
CA SER A 57 31.11 -6.15 0.09
C SER A 57 29.62 -6.29 -0.18
N GLY A 58 28.89 -5.17 -0.18
CA GLY A 58 27.47 -5.12 -0.52
C GLY A 58 26.90 -3.73 -0.32
N THR A 59 25.65 -3.54 -0.76
CA THR A 59 24.98 -2.24 -0.65
C THR A 59 23.82 -2.24 0.37
N PRO A 60 23.48 -1.07 0.94
CA PRO A 60 22.33 -0.95 1.82
C PRO A 60 21.01 -1.38 1.17
N GLU A 61 20.86 -1.17 -0.15
CA GLU A 61 19.68 -1.59 -0.91
C GLU A 61 19.56 -3.12 -0.97
N GLU A 62 20.67 -3.83 -1.10
CA GLU A 62 20.69 -5.30 -1.06
C GLU A 62 20.30 -5.83 0.32
N ASP A 63 20.81 -5.21 1.39
CA ASP A 63 20.46 -5.57 2.77
C ASP A 63 18.97 -5.34 3.03
N TRP A 64 18.45 -4.21 2.56
CA TRP A 64 17.02 -3.89 2.62
C TRP A 64 16.17 -4.90 1.85
N TYR A 65 16.55 -5.25 0.63
CA TYR A 65 15.84 -6.24 -0.16
C TYR A 65 15.87 -7.63 0.50
N LYS A 66 17.01 -8.04 1.06
CA LYS A 66 17.15 -9.29 1.83
C LYS A 66 16.25 -9.26 3.07
N ALA A 67 16.17 -8.14 3.78
CA ALA A 67 15.30 -7.95 4.93
C ALA A 67 13.81 -8.07 4.55
N GLN A 68 13.37 -7.37 3.51
CA GLN A 68 12.00 -7.47 2.99
C GLN A 68 11.65 -8.91 2.59
N LYS A 69 12.54 -9.58 1.85
CA LYS A 69 12.34 -10.98 1.42
C LYS A 69 12.26 -11.93 2.60
N THR A 70 13.04 -11.71 3.65
CA THR A 70 13.04 -12.53 4.86
C THR A 70 11.73 -12.36 5.62
N LEU A 71 11.32 -11.12 5.92
CA LEU A 71 10.09 -10.84 6.65
C LEU A 71 8.83 -11.26 5.89
N LYS A 72 8.83 -11.14 4.57
CA LYS A 72 7.73 -11.60 3.71
C LYS A 72 7.60 -13.13 3.67
N LYS A 73 8.70 -13.86 3.83
CA LYS A 73 8.71 -15.34 3.91
C LYS A 73 8.30 -15.86 5.29
N SER A 74 8.68 -15.18 6.36
CA SER A 74 8.35 -15.58 7.74
C SER A 74 6.89 -15.37 8.14
N LYS A 75 6.07 -14.73 7.29
CA LYS A 75 4.65 -14.42 7.55
C LYS A 75 3.68 -15.44 6.91
N LYS A 76 4.16 -16.64 6.60
CA LYS A 76 3.38 -17.75 6.06
C LYS A 76 3.45 -18.93 7.01
#